data_AF-A0A1V5DA73-F1
#
_entry.id   AF-A0A1V5DA73-F1
#
_cell.length_a   1.000
_cell.length_b   1.000
_cell.length_c   1.000
_cell.angle_alpha   90.00
_cell.angle_beta   90.00
_cell.angle_gamma   90.00
#
_symmetry.space_group_name_H-M   'P 1'
#
loop_
_entity.id
_entity.type
_entity.pdbx_description
1 polymer ?
#
loop_
_entity_poly.entity_id
_entity_poly.type
_entity_poly.pdbx_seq_one_letter_code
_entity_poly.pdbx_strand_id
1 'polypeptide(L)'
;MWEYTDKVMEHFWKPRNVGEIADPDGVGEVGSIACGDVLRLTFKVDENKRITEAKFKTFGCASAIAAASALTEMLKGLTVEEAEKITNQDIAASLGGLPPQKMHCSVLGEQVLEKAIAYYRGQPGETEAEEIICECFGVTDQEILKAVSENGLDALEDVTNYTKAGGGCGSCHGKIQRILGWVRAEARKPRGQKLVQIGKFPAVAEGLDVKGDTCQGAG
;
A
#
# COMPACT_ATOMS: atom_id res chain seq x y z
N MET A 1 15.77 -7.63 17.06
CA MET A 1 15.81 -8.55 15.90
C MET A 1 14.36 -8.93 15.64
N TRP A 2 13.83 -8.66 14.46
CA TRP A 2 12.44 -9.04 14.15
C TRP A 2 12.37 -10.56 14.02
N GLU A 3 11.32 -11.17 14.57
CA GLU A 3 11.10 -12.61 14.40
C GLU A 3 10.29 -12.84 13.13
N TYR A 4 10.91 -13.49 12.15
CA TYR A 4 10.25 -13.94 10.94
C TYR A 4 9.76 -15.37 11.12
N THR A 5 8.62 -15.67 10.51
CA THR A 5 8.12 -17.04 10.44
C THR A 5 9.00 -17.88 9.52
N ASP A 6 8.96 -19.19 9.70
CA ASP A 6 9.65 -20.12 8.81
C ASP A 6 9.20 -19.95 7.35
N LYS A 7 7.92 -19.63 7.13
CA LYS A 7 7.37 -19.35 5.80
C LYS A 7 7.97 -18.10 5.17
N VAL A 8 8.11 -17.01 5.92
CA VAL A 8 8.77 -15.79 5.42
C VAL A 8 10.20 -16.12 5.00
N MET A 9 10.94 -16.85 5.84
CA MET A 9 12.30 -17.26 5.52
C MET A 9 12.35 -18.18 4.30
N GLU A 10 11.39 -19.09 4.15
CA GLU A 10 11.30 -20.00 3.01
C GLU A 10 11.06 -19.25 1.70
N HIS A 11 10.11 -18.31 1.66
CA HIS A 11 9.86 -17.48 0.48
C HIS A 11 11.01 -16.52 0.19
N PHE A 12 11.76 -16.09 1.21
CA PHE A 12 12.95 -15.25 1.02
C PHE A 12 14.12 -16.06 0.43
N TRP A 13 14.43 -17.24 0.96
CA TRP A 13 15.55 -18.06 0.51
C TRP A 13 15.29 -18.75 -0.83
N LYS A 14 14.04 -19.13 -1.08
CA LYS A 14 13.60 -19.82 -2.31
C LYS A 14 12.36 -19.12 -2.87
N PRO A 15 12.48 -17.88 -3.38
CA PRO A 15 11.35 -17.17 -3.93
C PRO A 15 10.81 -17.91 -5.17
N ARG A 16 9.49 -18.03 -5.25
CA ARG A 16 8.79 -18.65 -6.38
C ARG A 16 8.52 -17.59 -7.44
N ASN A 17 8.42 -17.98 -8.70
CA ASN A 17 7.91 -17.08 -9.74
C ASN A 17 8.70 -15.78 -9.95
N VAL A 18 9.99 -15.77 -9.64
CA VAL A 18 10.86 -14.62 -9.92
C VAL A 18 11.04 -14.48 -11.44
N GLY A 19 10.85 -13.27 -11.95
CA GLY A 19 11.11 -12.92 -13.34
C GLY A 19 10.03 -12.02 -13.92
N GLU A 20 9.93 -12.06 -15.24
CA GLU A 20 8.95 -11.26 -15.99
C GLU A 20 8.36 -12.13 -17.09
N ILE A 21 7.09 -11.90 -17.39
CA ILE A 21 6.39 -12.59 -18.48
C ILE A 21 6.50 -11.73 -19.74
N ALA A 22 6.84 -12.35 -20.87
CA ALA A 22 6.79 -11.69 -22.17
C ALA A 22 5.34 -11.53 -22.62
N ASP A 23 5.00 -10.34 -23.12
CA ASP A 23 3.64 -9.95 -23.54
C ASP A 23 2.58 -10.29 -22.47
N PRO A 24 2.67 -9.69 -21.26
CA PRO A 24 1.75 -9.96 -20.17
C PRO A 24 0.38 -9.30 -20.41
N ASP A 25 -0.68 -9.95 -19.91
CA ASP A 25 -2.04 -9.41 -19.95
C ASP A 25 -2.27 -8.35 -18.85
N GLY A 26 -1.57 -8.50 -17.72
CA GLY A 26 -1.59 -7.58 -16.59
C GLY A 26 -0.20 -7.14 -16.17
N VAL A 27 -0.01 -5.83 -15.94
CA VAL A 27 1.25 -5.24 -15.48
C VAL A 27 0.99 -4.21 -14.40
N GLY A 28 1.62 -4.39 -13.24
CA GLY A 28 1.60 -3.44 -12.14
C GLY A 28 3.00 -3.11 -11.67
N GLU A 29 3.25 -1.83 -11.36
CA GLU A 29 4.51 -1.37 -10.78
C GLU A 29 4.25 -0.33 -9.69
N VAL A 30 4.84 -0.56 -8.52
CA VAL A 30 4.68 0.26 -7.31
C VAL A 30 6.01 0.42 -6.59
N GLY A 31 6.07 1.46 -5.75
CA GLY A 31 7.27 1.82 -5.00
C GLY A 31 8.24 2.67 -5.82
N SER A 32 9.37 3.01 -5.19
CA SER A 32 10.43 3.78 -5.81
C SER A 32 11.79 3.38 -5.25
N ILE A 33 12.84 3.55 -6.06
CA ILE A 33 14.21 3.29 -5.59
C ILE A 33 14.55 4.19 -4.39
N ALA A 34 14.00 5.41 -4.36
CA ALA A 34 14.18 6.36 -3.26
C ALA A 34 13.59 5.85 -1.94
N CYS A 35 12.45 5.16 -1.96
CA CYS A 35 11.81 4.62 -0.75
C CYS A 35 12.32 3.21 -0.35
N GLY A 36 13.23 2.65 -1.15
CA GLY A 36 13.97 1.41 -0.85
C GLY A 36 13.21 0.12 -1.13
N ASP A 37 11.97 0.18 -1.63
CA ASP A 37 11.21 -0.98 -2.10
C ASP A 37 10.56 -0.65 -3.46
N VAL A 38 10.75 -1.51 -4.45
CA VAL A 38 10.10 -1.46 -5.77
C VAL A 38 9.58 -2.85 -6.08
N LEU A 39 8.34 -2.95 -6.53
CA LEU A 39 7.71 -4.22 -6.89
C LEU A 39 7.01 -4.08 -8.24
N ARG A 40 7.35 -4.98 -9.15
CA ARG A 40 6.70 -5.14 -10.45
C ARG A 40 6.09 -6.53 -10.53
N LEU A 41 4.80 -6.59 -10.82
CA LEU A 41 4.03 -7.82 -11.01
C LEU A 41 3.58 -7.90 -12.47
N THR A 42 3.74 -9.07 -13.07
CA THR A 42 3.22 -9.38 -14.40
C THR A 42 2.45 -10.69 -14.35
N PHE A 43 1.29 -10.76 -15.00
CA PHE A 43 0.52 -12.00 -15.09
C PHE A 43 -0.05 -12.24 -16.49
N LYS A 44 -0.41 -13.51 -16.76
CA LYS A 44 -1.16 -13.95 -17.94
C LYS A 44 -2.46 -14.62 -17.55
N VAL A 45 -3.47 -14.45 -18.39
CA VAL A 45 -4.78 -15.08 -18.23
C VAL A 45 -5.09 -16.06 -19.36
N ASP A 46 -5.91 -17.06 -19.08
CA ASP A 46 -6.47 -17.95 -20.11
C ASP A 46 -7.81 -17.43 -20.66
N GLU A 47 -8.40 -18.21 -21.56
CA GLU A 47 -9.72 -17.94 -22.16
C GLU A 47 -10.86 -17.87 -21.13
N ASN A 48 -10.69 -18.50 -19.96
CA ASN A 48 -11.64 -18.47 -18.85
C ASN A 48 -11.35 -17.33 -17.86
N LYS A 49 -10.46 -16.40 -18.21
CA LYS A 49 -10.00 -15.28 -17.36
C LYS A 49 -9.33 -15.73 -16.07
N ARG A 50 -8.72 -16.92 -16.06
CA ARG A 50 -7.93 -17.43 -14.92
C ARG A 50 -6.46 -17.11 -15.11
N ILE A 51 -5.81 -16.68 -14.03
CA ILE A 51 -4.39 -16.38 -14.02
C ILE A 51 -3.61 -17.70 -14.13
N THR A 52 -2.96 -17.91 -15.27
CA THR A 52 -2.17 -19.13 -15.56
C THR A 52 -0.74 -18.99 -15.09
N GLU A 53 -0.18 -17.78 -15.19
CA GLU A 53 1.18 -17.48 -14.80
C GLU A 53 1.20 -16.09 -14.16
N ALA A 54 1.89 -15.98 -13.03
CA ALA A 54 2.23 -14.72 -12.40
C ALA A 54 3.73 -14.72 -12.12
N LYS A 55 4.41 -13.61 -12.38
CA LYS A 55 5.82 -13.41 -12.03
C LYS A 55 6.04 -12.02 -11.46
N PHE A 56 7.06 -11.92 -10.62
CA PHE A 56 7.45 -10.65 -10.04
C PHE A 56 8.94 -10.35 -10.20
N LYS A 57 9.24 -9.05 -10.22
CA LYS A 57 10.58 -8.51 -9.95
C LYS A 57 10.45 -7.53 -8.79
N THR A 58 11.34 -7.63 -7.82
CA THR A 58 11.37 -6.69 -6.72
C THR A 58 12.79 -6.35 -6.32
N PHE A 59 12.98 -5.11 -5.90
CA PHE A 59 14.13 -4.67 -5.13
C PHE A 59 13.60 -4.22 -3.79
N GLY A 60 14.06 -4.81 -2.69
CA GLY A 60 13.51 -4.49 -1.38
C GLY A 60 14.03 -5.39 -0.28
N CYS A 61 13.43 -5.25 0.91
CA CYS A 61 13.79 -6.06 2.06
C CYS A 61 13.30 -7.52 1.95
N ALA A 62 13.79 -8.39 2.84
CA ALA A 62 13.41 -9.82 2.86
C ALA A 62 11.88 -10.04 2.92
N SER A 63 11.17 -9.18 3.67
CA SER A 63 9.70 -9.21 3.75
C SER A 63 9.01 -8.85 2.44
N ALA A 64 9.58 -7.93 1.65
CA ALA A 64 9.04 -7.56 0.34
C ALA A 64 9.19 -8.71 -0.67
N ILE A 65 10.35 -9.37 -0.69
CA ILE A 65 10.60 -10.56 -1.52
C ILE A 65 9.64 -11.69 -1.11
N ALA A 66 9.47 -11.92 0.18
CA ALA A 66 8.58 -12.96 0.69
C ALA A 66 7.11 -12.68 0.33
N ALA A 67 6.64 -11.45 0.54
CA ALA A 67 5.27 -11.04 0.20
C ALA A 67 5.00 -11.16 -1.30
N ALA A 68 5.91 -10.68 -2.15
CA ALA A 68 5.78 -10.80 -3.60
C ALA A 68 5.76 -12.26 -4.07
N SER A 69 6.63 -13.10 -3.49
CA SER A 69 6.63 -14.53 -3.78
C SER A 69 5.34 -15.20 -3.36
N ALA A 70 4.84 -14.94 -2.15
CA ALA A 70 3.60 -15.53 -1.66
C ALA A 70 2.40 -15.09 -2.52
N LEU A 71 2.32 -13.80 -2.85
CA LEU A 71 1.30 -13.24 -3.73
C LEU A 71 1.24 -13.98 -5.07
N THR A 72 2.37 -14.18 -5.75
CA THR A 72 2.37 -14.88 -7.05
C THR A 72 1.92 -16.34 -6.97
N GLU A 73 2.07 -17.00 -5.82
CA GLU A 73 1.51 -18.34 -5.62
C GLU A 73 0.00 -18.30 -5.38
N MET A 74 -0.47 -17.31 -4.60
CA MET A 74 -1.91 -17.10 -4.35
C MET A 74 -2.69 -16.82 -5.63
N LEU A 75 -2.08 -16.12 -6.60
CA LEU A 75 -2.76 -15.72 -7.83
C LEU A 75 -3.02 -16.87 -8.80
N LYS A 76 -2.20 -17.93 -8.79
CA LYS A 76 -2.30 -19.00 -9.80
C LYS A 76 -3.63 -19.74 -9.70
N GLY A 77 -4.34 -19.82 -10.82
CA GLY A 77 -5.61 -20.54 -10.95
C GLY A 77 -6.85 -19.72 -10.55
N LEU A 78 -6.67 -18.57 -9.90
CA LEU A 78 -7.76 -17.65 -9.58
C LEU A 78 -8.23 -16.90 -10.83
N THR A 79 -9.51 -16.53 -10.88
CA THR A 79 -9.96 -15.51 -11.85
C THR A 79 -9.46 -14.13 -11.44
N VAL A 80 -9.42 -13.19 -12.38
CA VAL A 80 -9.05 -11.80 -12.09
C VAL A 80 -9.96 -11.18 -11.02
N GLU A 81 -11.25 -11.52 -11.02
CA GLU A 81 -12.22 -11.04 -10.03
C GLU A 81 -12.05 -11.68 -8.63
N GLU A 82 -11.48 -12.89 -8.57
CA GLU A 82 -11.09 -13.53 -7.31
C GLU A 82 -9.79 -12.90 -6.78
N ALA A 83 -8.82 -12.68 -7.67
CA ALA A 83 -7.55 -12.05 -7.35
C ALA A 83 -7.74 -10.63 -6.78
N GLU A 84 -8.66 -9.84 -7.32
CA GLU A 84 -8.97 -8.48 -6.85
C GLU A 84 -9.38 -8.42 -5.37
N LYS A 85 -9.84 -9.53 -4.79
CA LYS A 85 -10.26 -9.58 -3.38
C LYS A 85 -9.12 -9.87 -2.41
N ILE A 86 -7.92 -10.15 -2.92
CA ILE A 86 -6.74 -10.43 -2.08
C ILE A 86 -6.28 -9.12 -1.43
N THR A 87 -6.27 -9.11 -0.10
CA THR A 87 -5.83 -7.96 0.71
C THR A 87 -4.41 -8.16 1.25
N ASN A 88 -3.81 -7.09 1.77
CA ASN A 88 -2.54 -7.14 2.50
C ASN A 88 -2.58 -8.12 3.69
N GLN A 89 -3.74 -8.29 4.34
CA GLN A 89 -3.93 -9.22 5.44
C GLN A 89 -3.88 -10.66 4.94
N ASP A 90 -4.47 -10.96 3.78
CA ASP A 90 -4.40 -12.30 3.18
C ASP A 90 -2.96 -12.67 2.81
N ILE A 91 -2.21 -11.73 2.25
CA ILE A 91 -0.79 -11.91 1.94
C ILE A 91 0.01 -12.16 3.22
N ALA A 92 -0.18 -11.33 4.26
CA ALA A 92 0.50 -11.50 5.54
C ALA A 92 0.12 -12.85 6.20
N ALA A 93 -1.16 -13.23 6.16
CA ALA A 93 -1.65 -14.50 6.70
C ALA A 93 -1.07 -15.71 5.95
N SER A 94 -0.91 -15.63 4.62
CA SER A 94 -0.30 -16.70 3.83
C SER A 94 1.13 -17.03 4.31
N LEU A 95 1.86 -15.99 4.73
CA LEU A 95 3.19 -16.04 5.32
C LEU A 95 3.21 -16.43 6.81
N GLY A 96 2.06 -16.72 7.42
CA GLY A 96 1.96 -17.01 8.85
C GLY A 96 2.03 -15.77 9.75
N GLY A 97 1.85 -14.58 9.16
CA GLY A 97 1.96 -13.28 9.82
C GLY A 97 3.23 -12.53 9.44
N LEU A 98 3.18 -11.22 9.61
CA LEU A 98 4.33 -10.33 9.51
C LEU A 98 4.43 -9.49 10.79
N PRO A 99 5.65 -9.17 11.27
CA PRO A 99 5.82 -8.19 12.34
C PRO A 99 5.16 -6.85 11.95
N PRO A 100 4.59 -6.10 12.91
CA PRO A 100 3.91 -4.84 12.62
C PRO A 100 4.75 -3.88 11.78
N GLN A 101 6.04 -3.76 12.08
CA GLN A 101 6.99 -2.87 11.39
C GLN A 101 7.31 -3.29 9.93
N LYS A 102 6.72 -4.40 9.46
CA LYS A 102 6.89 -4.95 8.11
C LYS A 102 5.58 -5.10 7.35
N MET A 103 4.47 -4.64 7.91
CA MET A 103 3.17 -4.71 7.25
C MET A 103 3.12 -3.91 5.94
N HIS A 104 3.95 -2.88 5.77
CA HIS A 104 4.08 -2.17 4.50
C HIS A 104 4.43 -3.09 3.31
N CYS A 105 5.09 -4.22 3.55
CA CYS A 105 5.47 -5.15 2.49
C CYS A 105 4.25 -5.90 1.93
N SER A 106 3.25 -6.19 2.76
CA SER A 106 2.01 -6.78 2.28
C SER A 106 1.10 -5.74 1.61
N VAL A 107 1.10 -4.50 2.10
CA VAL A 107 0.41 -3.37 1.43
C VAL A 107 0.97 -3.15 0.04
N LEU A 108 2.31 -3.16 -0.12
CA LEU A 108 2.95 -3.04 -1.44
C LEU A 108 2.53 -4.18 -2.39
N GLY A 109 2.37 -5.39 -1.87
CA GLY A 109 1.90 -6.55 -2.62
C GLY A 109 0.46 -6.41 -3.11
N GLU A 110 -0.43 -5.87 -2.28
CA GLU A 110 -1.80 -5.58 -2.67
C GLU A 110 -1.86 -4.48 -3.74
N GLN A 111 -1.18 -3.35 -3.51
CA GLN A 111 -1.17 -2.23 -4.44
C GLN A 111 -0.65 -2.62 -5.84
N VAL A 112 0.39 -3.47 -5.92
CA VAL A 112 0.90 -3.91 -7.22
C VAL A 112 -0.13 -4.76 -7.96
N LEU A 113 -0.90 -5.57 -7.23
CA LEU A 113 -1.95 -6.40 -7.80
C LEU A 113 -3.07 -5.53 -8.36
N GLU A 114 -3.53 -4.53 -7.61
CA GLU A 114 -4.55 -3.58 -8.05
C GLU A 114 -4.13 -2.89 -9.35
N LYS A 115 -2.90 -2.37 -9.42
CA LYS A 115 -2.37 -1.76 -10.65
C LYS A 115 -2.31 -2.76 -11.80
N ALA A 116 -1.90 -4.00 -11.54
CA ALA A 116 -1.84 -5.03 -12.57
C ALA A 116 -3.22 -5.40 -13.12
N ILE A 117 -4.24 -5.45 -12.27
CA ILE A 117 -5.63 -5.71 -12.65
C ILE A 117 -6.23 -4.50 -13.39
N ALA A 118 -5.95 -3.28 -12.93
CA ALA A 118 -6.38 -2.05 -13.62
C ALA A 118 -5.82 -2.00 -15.05
N TYR A 119 -4.54 -2.33 -15.22
CA TYR A 119 -3.91 -2.47 -16.54
C TYR A 119 -4.64 -3.48 -17.41
N TYR A 120 -4.92 -4.67 -16.89
CA TYR A 120 -5.66 -5.72 -17.61
C TYR A 120 -7.07 -5.27 -18.05
N ARG A 121 -7.74 -4.44 -17.24
CA ARG A 121 -9.06 -3.88 -17.56
C ARG A 121 -9.01 -2.71 -18.54
N GLY A 122 -7.83 -2.27 -18.97
CA GLY A 122 -7.65 -1.09 -19.81
C GLY A 122 -8.08 0.21 -19.11
N GLN A 123 -8.08 0.21 -17.76
CA GLN A 123 -8.35 1.42 -17.00
C GLN A 123 -7.10 2.30 -17.07
N PRO A 124 -7.24 3.61 -17.37
CA PRO A 124 -6.11 4.52 -17.26
C PRO A 124 -5.61 4.43 -15.81
N GLY A 125 -4.31 4.12 -15.63
CA GLY A 125 -3.70 4.10 -14.29
C GLY A 125 -4.07 5.40 -13.59
N GLU A 126 -4.76 5.27 -12.46
CA GLU A 126 -5.59 6.32 -11.87
C GLU A 126 -4.89 7.68 -11.93
N THR A 127 -5.46 8.56 -12.75
CA THR A 127 -5.00 9.95 -12.95
C THR A 127 -5.90 10.87 -12.14
N GLU A 128 -6.34 10.45 -10.96
CA GLU A 128 -6.86 11.39 -9.97
C GLU A 128 -5.67 12.02 -9.27
N ALA A 129 -5.70 13.34 -9.09
CA ALA A 129 -4.61 14.08 -8.46
C ALA A 129 -4.51 13.69 -6.98
N GLU A 130 -3.81 12.60 -6.70
CA GLU A 130 -3.46 12.15 -5.36
C GLU A 130 -2.53 13.18 -4.70
N GLU A 131 -2.85 13.59 -3.47
CA GLU A 131 -1.98 14.50 -2.73
C GLU A 131 -0.86 13.68 -2.10
N ILE A 132 0.39 13.97 -2.45
CA ILE A 132 1.53 13.38 -1.74
C ILE A 132 1.54 13.95 -0.31
N ILE A 133 1.31 13.07 0.66
CA ILE A 133 1.33 13.41 2.09
C ILE A 133 2.74 13.25 2.63
N CYS A 134 3.46 12.20 2.23
CA CYS A 134 4.83 11.94 2.66
C CYS A 134 5.80 11.97 1.47
N GLU A 135 6.47 13.10 1.28
CA GLU A 135 7.45 13.28 0.20
C GLU A 135 8.66 12.34 0.31
N CYS A 136 9.07 11.95 1.52
CA CYS A 136 10.21 11.06 1.72
C CYS A 136 10.02 9.67 1.11
N PHE A 137 8.79 9.14 1.18
CA PHE A 137 8.47 7.78 0.73
C PHE A 137 7.48 7.77 -0.44
N GLY A 138 7.04 8.93 -0.90
CA GLY A 138 6.08 9.08 -1.99
C GLY A 138 4.66 8.63 -1.64
N VAL A 139 4.29 8.67 -0.36
CA VAL A 139 3.00 8.13 0.11
C VAL A 139 1.90 9.15 -0.03
N THR A 140 0.77 8.77 -0.62
CA THR A 140 -0.37 9.64 -0.89
C THR A 140 -1.45 9.58 0.19
N ASP A 141 -2.38 10.53 0.14
CA ASP A 141 -3.52 10.58 1.04
C ASP A 141 -4.43 9.36 0.88
N GLN A 142 -4.65 8.90 -0.35
CA GLN A 142 -5.46 7.72 -0.65
C GLN A 142 -4.83 6.44 -0.10
N GLU A 143 -3.51 6.28 -0.22
CA GLU A 143 -2.81 5.13 0.36
C GLU A 143 -2.95 5.08 1.89
N ILE A 144 -2.81 6.24 2.56
CA ILE A 144 -2.99 6.32 4.02
C ILE A 144 -4.45 6.05 4.39
N LEU A 145 -5.40 6.64 3.67
CA LEU A 145 -6.84 6.44 3.90
C LEU A 145 -7.22 4.97 3.78
N LYS A 146 -6.80 4.33 2.68
CA LYS A 146 -7.03 2.92 2.43
C LYS A 146 -6.46 2.07 3.56
N ALA A 147 -5.17 2.23 3.87
CA ALA A 147 -4.50 1.48 4.93
C ALA A 147 -5.19 1.66 6.30
N VAL A 148 -5.56 2.89 6.67
CA VAL A 148 -6.27 3.20 7.92
C VAL A 148 -7.64 2.53 7.95
N SER A 149 -8.40 2.62 6.87
CA SER A 149 -9.79 2.12 6.82
C SER A 149 -9.88 0.60 6.82
N GLU A 150 -9.00 -0.09 6.09
CA GLU A 150 -9.01 -1.55 5.96
C GLU A 150 -8.43 -2.25 7.17
N ASN A 151 -7.41 -1.64 7.79
CA ASN A 151 -6.69 -2.24 8.91
C ASN A 151 -7.12 -1.68 10.27
N GLY A 152 -8.06 -0.72 10.29
CA GLY A 152 -8.58 -0.12 11.53
C GLY A 152 -7.52 0.66 12.31
N LEU A 153 -6.57 1.29 11.62
CA LEU A 153 -5.42 1.94 12.25
C LEU A 153 -5.85 3.22 12.99
N ASP A 154 -5.29 3.48 14.16
CA ASP A 154 -5.72 4.61 14.97
C ASP A 154 -4.57 5.40 15.61
N ALA A 155 -3.34 4.90 15.50
CA ALA A 155 -2.13 5.59 15.91
C ALA A 155 -1.23 5.93 14.70
N LEU A 156 -0.44 7.00 14.86
CA LEU A 156 0.54 7.41 13.84
C LEU A 156 1.60 6.33 13.58
N GLU A 157 2.01 5.62 14.64
CA GLU A 157 2.96 4.52 14.54
C GLU A 157 2.42 3.39 13.65
N ASP A 158 1.13 3.07 13.77
CA ASP A 158 0.50 2.05 12.94
C ASP A 158 0.46 2.48 11.47
N VAL A 159 0.11 3.73 11.19
CA VAL A 159 0.19 4.27 9.83
C VAL A 159 1.61 4.15 9.28
N THR A 160 2.61 4.46 10.10
CA THR A 160 4.03 4.34 9.71
C THR A 160 4.38 2.88 9.40
N ASN A 161 3.92 1.94 10.22
CA ASN A 161 4.18 0.51 10.06
C ASN A 161 3.55 -0.09 8.79
N TYR A 162 2.38 0.43 8.37
CA TYR A 162 1.66 -0.05 7.19
C TYR A 162 2.00 0.71 5.89
N THR A 163 2.44 1.96 5.97
CA THR A 163 2.66 2.80 4.77
C THR A 163 4.06 3.36 4.64
N LYS A 164 4.91 3.23 5.66
CA LYS A 164 6.17 3.97 5.88
C LYS A 164 6.01 5.48 6.11
N ALA A 165 4.85 6.08 5.84
CA ALA A 165 4.65 7.51 5.99
C ALA A 165 4.95 7.95 7.43
N GLY A 166 5.79 8.97 7.58
CA GLY A 166 6.19 9.48 8.91
C GLY A 166 7.42 8.80 9.54
N GLY A 167 7.96 7.73 8.94
CA GLY A 167 9.19 7.07 9.44
C GLY A 167 10.51 7.77 9.08
N GLY A 168 10.45 8.87 8.31
CA GLY A 168 11.61 9.61 7.81
C GLY A 168 11.84 10.91 8.59
N CYS A 169 11.62 12.07 7.96
CA CYS A 169 11.82 13.38 8.58
C CYS A 169 10.69 13.83 9.52
N GLY A 170 9.53 13.17 9.47
CA GLY A 170 8.37 13.44 10.33
C GLY A 170 7.51 14.66 9.94
N SER A 171 7.85 15.40 8.87
CA SER A 171 7.10 16.61 8.46
C SER A 171 5.61 16.34 8.15
N CYS A 172 5.28 15.13 7.72
CA CYS A 172 3.91 14.72 7.38
C CYS A 172 3.06 14.29 8.59
N HIS A 173 3.62 14.21 9.81
CA HIS A 173 2.91 13.72 11.00
C HIS A 173 1.60 14.46 11.27
N GLY A 174 1.60 15.79 11.14
CA GLY A 174 0.40 16.61 11.31
C GLY A 174 -0.66 16.38 10.22
N LYS A 175 -0.26 16.05 8.99
CA LYS A 175 -1.19 15.64 7.91
C LYS A 175 -1.79 14.26 8.22
N ILE A 176 -0.96 13.29 8.60
CA ILE A 176 -1.38 11.93 8.97
C ILE A 176 -2.39 11.96 10.12
N GLN A 177 -2.12 12.74 11.18
CA GLN A 177 -3.04 12.87 12.31
C GLN A 177 -4.41 13.43 11.91
N ARG A 178 -4.45 14.36 10.94
CA ARG A 178 -5.72 14.87 10.41
C ARG A 178 -6.48 13.82 9.62
N ILE A 179 -5.79 12.99 8.83
CA ILE A 179 -6.40 11.85 8.13
C ILE A 179 -7.01 10.87 9.15
N LEU A 180 -6.26 10.48 10.18
CA LEU A 180 -6.76 9.62 11.27
C LEU A 180 -7.99 10.22 11.96
N GLY A 181 -7.96 11.53 12.25
CA GLY A 181 -9.08 12.26 12.82
C GLY A 181 -10.32 12.25 11.93
N TRP A 182 -10.14 12.43 10.62
CA TRP A 182 -11.21 12.41 9.63
C TRP A 182 -11.85 11.03 9.51
N VAL A 183 -11.05 9.95 9.37
CA VAL A 183 -11.58 8.58 9.30
C VAL A 183 -12.36 8.23 10.56
N ARG A 184 -11.84 8.58 11.74
CA ARG A 184 -12.54 8.38 13.03
C ARG A 184 -13.87 9.14 13.08
N ALA A 185 -13.93 10.35 12.55
CA ALA A 185 -15.16 11.14 12.52
C ALA A 185 -16.19 10.51 11.56
N GLU A 186 -15.75 10.02 10.41
CA GLU A 186 -16.63 9.36 9.43
C GLU A 186 -17.18 8.04 9.96
N ALA A 187 -16.35 7.24 10.62
CA ALA A 187 -16.76 5.98 11.27
C ALA A 187 -17.79 6.19 12.41
N ARG A 188 -17.87 7.39 12.99
CA ARG A 188 -18.83 7.76 14.05
C ARG A 188 -20.18 8.25 13.52
N LYS A 189 -20.34 8.54 12.22
CA LYS A 189 -21.62 8.99 11.66
C LYS A 189 -22.68 7.87 11.77
N PRO A 190 -23.93 8.18 12.19
CA PRO A 190 -24.97 7.17 12.33
C PRO A 190 -25.29 6.52 10.97
N ARG A 191 -25.36 5.17 10.95
CA ARG A 191 -25.75 4.36 9.78
C ARG A 191 -27.14 4.82 9.29
N GLY A 192 -27.16 5.59 8.21
CA GLY A 192 -28.38 6.18 7.66
C GLY A 192 -28.16 7.34 6.68
N GLN A 193 -26.97 7.97 6.69
CA GLN A 193 -26.53 8.82 5.58
C GLN A 193 -25.75 7.96 4.59
N LYS A 194 -26.07 8.08 3.29
CA LYS A 194 -25.40 7.35 2.20
C LYS A 194 -23.89 7.37 2.40
N LEU A 195 -23.24 6.20 2.31
CA LEU A 195 -21.80 6.11 2.11
C LEU A 195 -21.47 6.98 0.90
N VAL A 196 -20.95 8.18 1.14
CA VAL A 196 -20.22 8.90 0.10
C VAL A 196 -18.98 8.03 -0.13
N GLN A 197 -18.71 7.67 -1.38
CA GLN A 197 -17.47 7.01 -1.78
C GLN A 197 -16.31 7.59 -0.95
N ILE A 198 -15.58 6.74 -0.23
CA ILE A 198 -14.34 7.12 0.44
C ILE A 198 -13.40 7.51 -0.69
N GLY A 199 -13.45 8.76 -1.14
CA GLY A 199 -12.83 9.17 -2.39
C GLY A 199 -12.14 10.52 -2.31
N LYS A 200 -12.20 11.22 -1.17
CA LYS A 200 -11.35 12.41 -1.00
C LYS A 200 -11.20 12.83 0.46
N PHE A 201 -9.98 12.77 0.97
CA PHE A 201 -9.62 13.60 2.11
C PHE A 201 -9.77 15.08 1.67
N PRO A 202 -10.46 15.95 2.43
CA PRO A 202 -10.63 17.34 2.01
C PRO A 202 -9.27 18.00 1.87
N ALA A 203 -9.02 18.57 0.68
CA ALA A 203 -7.80 19.32 0.40
C ALA A 203 -7.58 20.37 1.49
N VAL A 204 -6.37 20.42 2.01
CA VAL A 204 -5.99 21.38 3.04
C VAL A 204 -6.05 22.77 2.40
N ALA A 205 -7.07 23.56 2.73
CA ALA A 205 -7.01 24.99 2.46
C ALA A 205 -5.77 25.54 3.18
N GLU A 206 -4.79 26.04 2.42
CA GLU A 206 -3.74 26.89 2.96
C GLU A 206 -4.40 28.08 3.65
N GLY A 207 -4.16 28.21 4.95
CA GLY A 207 -4.82 29.25 5.74
C GLY A 207 -4.83 28.97 7.23
N LEU A 208 -3.67 28.66 7.80
CA LEU A 208 -3.40 29.11 9.16
C LEU A 208 -2.15 29.98 9.09
N ASP A 209 -2.38 31.29 9.06
CA ASP A 209 -1.40 32.29 9.45
C ASP A 209 -0.83 31.88 10.82
N VAL A 210 0.32 31.24 10.80
CA VAL A 210 1.24 31.25 11.93
C VAL A 210 1.69 32.70 12.01
N LYS A 211 0.94 33.53 12.75
CA LYS A 211 1.46 34.80 13.23
C LYS A 211 2.75 34.46 13.95
N GLY A 212 3.86 34.75 13.29
CA GLY A 212 5.18 34.62 13.86
C GLY A 212 5.21 35.41 15.14
N ASP A 213 5.36 34.70 16.25
CA ASP A 213 5.88 35.28 17.48
C ASP A 213 7.25 35.85 17.15
N THR A 214 7.28 37.14 16.85
CA THR A 214 8.52 37.91 16.84
C THR A 214 9.05 37.90 18.26
N CYS A 215 10.00 37.00 18.51
CA CYS A 215 11.03 37.19 19.51
C CYS A 215 11.70 38.56 19.24
N GLN A 216 11.25 39.59 19.94
CA GLN A 216 12.00 40.82 20.13
C GLN A 216 12.41 40.89 21.60
N GLY A 217 13.61 40.40 21.89
CA GLY A 217 14.39 40.79 23.05
C GLY A 217 15.63 41.52 22.56
N ALA A 218 15.78 42.79 22.96
CA ALA A 218 17.04 43.51 23.22
C ALA A 218 16.74 45.01 23.31
N GLY A 219 16.90 45.57 24.51
CA GLY A 219 16.74 47.00 24.83
C GLY A 219 16.73 47.21 26.32
#